data_AF-A0A6C0E4N9-F1
#
_entry.id   AF-A0A6C0E4N9-F1
#
_cell.length_a   1.000
_cell.length_b   1.000
_cell.length_c   1.000
_cell.angle_alpha   90.00
_cell.angle_beta   90.00
_cell.angle_gamma   90.00
#
_symmetry.space_group_name_H-M   'P 1'
#
loop_
_entity.id
_entity.type
_entity.pdbx_description
1 polymer ?
#
loop_
_entity_poly.entity_id
_entity_poly.type
_entity_poly.pdbx_seq_one_letter_code
_entity_poly.pdbx_strand_id
1 'polypeptide(L)'
;MSGNRVVFNDNYQYNSSNSMKEIDIDVWVNNPTILLDKNTIFEIWPTQQMCYERKINAMSRLIILLTILGFILTRSMKIVVVGFITLIVIYLFYYQNWYKRKKNNKEGFELHDDDDDYNPVVNVNTSNSTNENANKNKSNNYNSENGTPLKEFVNENYQRGTKTNPFGNILLTDIMDHPDSQSAPPSFNPSVSTDIRNNVKKMVQMVNPGIKCSDKQLFNNLHDNFDLDQSIRVFNATPNTRVVNDQGAFGKWLYSDIEYSAKENTPQGAIARYLDNASSRFTEPISSTFPNR
;
A
#
# COMPACT_ATOMS: atom_id res chain seq x y z
N MET A 1 -13.38 19.56 37.77
CA MET A 1 -12.84 18.35 37.11
C MET A 1 -11.42 18.66 36.67
N SER A 2 -10.43 18.19 37.43
CA SER A 2 -9.01 18.42 37.15
C SER A 2 -8.58 17.44 36.07
N GLY A 3 -8.36 17.92 34.85
CA GLY A 3 -7.88 17.12 33.74
C GLY A 3 -6.36 16.95 33.85
N ASN A 4 -5.91 15.71 34.10
CA ASN A 4 -4.51 15.36 33.97
C ASN A 4 -4.09 15.52 32.51
N ARG A 5 -3.33 16.58 32.22
CA ARG A 5 -2.69 16.80 30.93
C ARG A 5 -1.48 15.87 30.85
N VAL A 6 -1.55 14.86 29.99
CA VAL A 6 -0.38 14.04 29.63
C VAL A 6 0.55 14.94 28.82
N VAL A 7 1.70 15.26 29.39
CA VAL A 7 2.77 16.01 28.72
C VAL A 7 3.61 14.99 27.96
N PHE A 8 3.59 15.06 26.63
CA PHE A 8 4.53 14.31 25.80
C PHE A 8 5.91 14.96 25.95
N ASN A 9 6.88 14.18 26.41
CA ASN A 9 8.28 14.60 26.49
C ASN A 9 8.94 14.20 25.17
N ASP A 10 9.20 15.17 24.30
CA ASP A 10 9.73 14.98 22.94
C ASP A 10 11.25 14.69 22.91
N ASN A 11 11.87 14.36 24.04
CA ASN A 11 13.31 14.11 24.14
C ASN A 11 13.71 12.64 23.99
N TYR A 12 13.02 11.89 23.13
CA TYR A 12 13.55 10.62 22.65
C TYR A 12 14.28 10.86 21.33
N GLN A 13 15.55 11.28 21.44
CA GLN A 13 16.48 11.10 20.34
C GLN A 13 16.62 9.60 20.07
N TYR A 14 15.96 9.16 19.01
CA TYR A 14 16.01 7.79 18.52
C TYR A 14 17.41 7.52 17.98
N ASN A 15 18.23 6.83 18.78
CA ASN A 15 19.53 6.37 18.35
C ASN A 15 19.31 5.19 17.38
N SER A 16 19.42 5.47 16.08
CA SER A 16 19.15 4.56 14.96
C SER A 16 20.01 3.27 14.96
N SER A 17 20.92 3.09 15.91
CA SER A 17 21.84 1.96 15.99
C SER A 17 21.35 0.78 16.83
N ASN A 18 20.26 0.91 17.61
CA ASN A 18 19.83 -0.14 18.57
C ASN A 18 18.39 -0.67 18.43
N SER A 19 17.67 -0.29 17.38
CA SER A 19 16.46 -1.03 16.97
C SER A 19 16.90 -2.29 16.23
N MET A 20 17.22 -3.36 16.97
CA MET A 20 17.44 -4.65 16.34
C MET A 20 16.19 -5.03 15.55
N LYS A 21 16.39 -5.00 14.23
CA LYS A 21 15.52 -5.44 13.15
C LYS A 21 14.50 -6.46 13.64
N GLU A 22 13.23 -6.04 13.68
CA GLU A 22 12.11 -6.97 13.61
C GLU A 22 12.09 -7.48 12.16
N ILE A 23 13.01 -8.42 11.89
CA ILE A 23 13.02 -9.21 10.66
C ILE A 23 11.75 -10.03 10.75
N ASP A 24 10.94 -10.07 9.70
CA ASP A 24 9.91 -11.09 9.54
C ASP A 24 10.62 -12.46 9.63
N ILE A 25 10.58 -13.09 10.81
CA ILE A 25 11.36 -14.29 11.09
C ILE A 25 10.65 -15.45 10.41
N ASP A 26 11.13 -15.76 9.22
CA ASP A 26 10.72 -16.94 8.48
C ASP A 26 11.05 -18.23 9.23
N VAL A 27 10.30 -19.28 8.94
CA VAL A 27 10.59 -20.62 9.45
C VAL A 27 11.80 -21.18 8.70
N TRP A 28 12.66 -21.91 9.43
CA TRP A 28 13.87 -22.52 8.88
C TRP A 28 13.65 -23.44 7.67
N VAL A 29 12.41 -23.91 7.49
CA VAL A 29 11.96 -24.69 6.34
C VAL A 29 12.08 -23.89 5.03
N ASN A 30 11.77 -22.59 5.07
CA ASN A 30 11.86 -21.71 3.90
C ASN A 30 13.30 -21.21 3.72
N ASN A 31 13.96 -20.90 4.84
CA ASN A 31 15.32 -20.42 4.82
C ASN A 31 16.16 -21.04 5.97
N PRO A 32 17.03 -22.03 5.69
CA PRO A 32 17.78 -22.74 6.72
C PRO A 32 18.84 -21.86 7.39
N THR A 33 19.28 -20.76 6.76
CA THR A 33 20.29 -19.87 7.34
C THR A 33 19.79 -19.19 8.62
N ILE A 34 18.47 -19.11 8.81
CA ILE A 34 17.88 -18.51 9.99
C ILE A 34 18.29 -19.24 11.26
N LEU A 35 18.56 -20.55 11.21
CA LEU A 35 18.96 -21.33 12.39
C LEU A 35 20.32 -20.87 12.96
N LEU A 36 21.18 -20.27 12.12
CA LEU A 36 22.54 -19.83 12.45
C LEU A 36 22.70 -18.31 12.51
N ASP A 37 21.60 -17.55 12.48
CA ASP A 37 21.68 -16.09 12.49
C ASP A 37 22.19 -15.56 13.84
N LYS A 38 23.15 -14.63 13.80
CA LYS A 38 23.88 -14.12 14.98
C LYS A 38 22.96 -13.51 16.04
N ASN A 39 21.87 -12.88 15.59
CA ASN A 39 20.96 -12.17 16.48
C ASN A 39 20.01 -13.11 17.22
N THR A 40 19.80 -14.32 16.71
CA THR A 40 18.80 -15.26 17.23
C THR A 40 19.43 -16.57 17.73
N ILE A 41 20.73 -16.78 17.54
CA ILE A 41 21.43 -18.02 17.91
C ILE A 41 21.33 -18.38 19.40
N PHE A 42 21.25 -17.38 20.28
CA PHE A 42 21.09 -17.58 21.73
C PHE A 42 19.64 -17.81 22.17
N GLU A 43 18.68 -17.72 21.25
CA GLU A 43 17.26 -17.97 21.53
C GLU A 43 16.93 -19.44 21.34
N ILE A 44 17.49 -20.25 22.23
CA ILE A 44 17.41 -21.71 22.15
C ILE A 44 16.10 -22.21 22.77
N TRP A 45 15.58 -21.53 23.80
CA TRP A 45 14.40 -21.99 24.52
C TRP A 45 13.10 -21.35 23.99
N PRO A 46 12.07 -22.15 23.65
CA PRO A 46 10.78 -21.61 23.23
C PRO A 46 10.07 -20.96 24.42
N THR A 47 9.83 -19.65 24.38
CA THR A 47 9.06 -18.94 25.41
C THR A 47 7.63 -18.66 24.95
N GLN A 48 6.74 -18.32 25.89
CA GLN A 48 5.34 -18.00 25.58
C GLN A 48 5.20 -16.68 24.80
N GLN A 49 6.18 -15.80 24.89
CA GLN A 49 6.20 -14.50 24.20
C GLN A 49 6.74 -14.59 22.76
N MET A 50 7.17 -15.78 22.30
CA MET A 50 7.69 -15.95 20.94
C MET A 50 6.58 -16.24 19.94
N CYS A 51 6.73 -15.69 18.72
CA CYS A 51 5.87 -16.01 17.58
C CYS A 51 5.92 -17.49 17.28
N TYR A 52 4.88 -18.01 16.64
CA TYR A 52 4.83 -19.40 16.24
C TYR A 52 6.08 -19.81 15.42
N GLU A 53 6.47 -19.00 14.44
CA GLU A 53 7.61 -19.23 13.55
C GLU A 53 8.93 -19.27 14.32
N ARG A 54 9.16 -18.23 15.14
CA ARG A 54 10.32 -18.13 16.03
C ARG A 54 10.39 -19.27 17.04
N LYS A 55 9.25 -19.74 17.53
CA LYS A 55 9.13 -20.85 18.48
C LYS A 55 9.54 -22.19 17.84
N ILE A 56 9.13 -22.42 16.59
CA ILE A 56 9.56 -23.60 15.81
C ILE A 56 11.06 -23.54 15.54
N ASN A 57 11.59 -22.36 15.20
CA ASN A 57 13.03 -22.16 15.01
C ASN A 57 13.82 -22.42 16.31
N ALA A 58 13.37 -21.87 17.45
CA ALA A 58 13.99 -22.10 18.75
C ALA A 58 13.99 -23.59 19.14
N MET A 59 12.86 -24.28 18.98
CA MET A 59 12.75 -25.72 19.25
C MET A 59 13.68 -26.55 18.36
N SER A 60 13.82 -26.17 17.09
CA SER A 60 14.71 -26.86 16.14
C SER A 60 16.19 -26.64 16.49
N ARG A 61 16.58 -25.42 16.89
CA ARG A 61 17.93 -25.12 17.40
C ARG A 61 18.27 -25.91 18.66
N LEU A 62 17.33 -26.01 19.60
CA LEU A 62 17.49 -26.80 20.82
C LEU A 62 17.79 -28.27 20.49
N ILE A 63 17.07 -28.86 19.53
CA ILE A 63 17.29 -30.25 19.12
C ILE A 63 18.63 -30.44 18.44
N ILE A 64 19.04 -29.51 17.57
CA ILE A 64 20.36 -29.56 16.92
C ILE A 64 21.46 -29.51 17.98
N LEU A 65 21.35 -28.62 18.97
CA LEU A 65 22.32 -28.49 20.06
C LEU A 65 22.39 -29.78 20.90
N LEU A 66 21.23 -30.32 21.31
CA LEU A 66 21.17 -31.56 22.09
C LEU A 66 21.72 -32.75 21.30
N THR A 67 21.53 -32.78 19.98
CA THR A 67 22.04 -33.85 19.11
C THR A 67 23.56 -33.80 19.02
N ILE A 68 24.14 -32.61 18.83
CA ILE A 68 25.60 -32.42 18.80
C ILE A 68 26.21 -32.78 20.16
N LEU A 69 25.63 -32.29 21.26
CA LEU A 69 26.09 -32.56 22.61
C LEU A 69 26.01 -34.07 22.94
N GLY A 70 24.89 -34.71 22.63
CA GLY A 70 24.70 -36.15 22.85
C GLY A 70 25.66 -37.00 22.01
N PHE A 71 25.94 -36.59 20.76
CA PHE A 71 26.92 -37.25 19.92
C PHE A 71 28.33 -37.17 20.50
N ILE A 72 28.74 -36.01 21.04
CA ILE A 72 30.05 -35.86 21.68
C ILE A 72 30.17 -36.76 22.92
N LEU A 73 29.10 -36.87 23.71
CA LEU A 73 29.13 -37.61 24.98
C LEU A 73 29.08 -39.14 24.81
N THR A 74 28.27 -39.64 23.88
CA THR A 74 28.09 -41.10 23.67
C THR A 74 28.87 -41.65 22.48
N ARG A 75 29.35 -40.78 21.57
CA ARG A 75 30.05 -41.14 20.32
C ARG A 75 29.33 -42.18 19.45
N SER A 76 27.99 -42.16 19.50
CA SER A 76 27.12 -43.13 18.82
C SER A 76 26.34 -42.46 17.70
N MET A 77 26.44 -43.02 16.49
CA MET A 77 25.68 -42.55 15.31
C MET A 77 24.16 -42.63 15.52
N LYS A 78 23.70 -43.49 16.44
CA LYS A 78 22.28 -43.66 16.75
C LYS A 78 21.63 -42.35 17.21
N ILE A 79 22.36 -41.51 17.95
CA ILE A 79 21.84 -40.23 18.46
C ILE A 79 21.60 -39.24 17.33
N VAL A 80 22.50 -39.21 16.33
CA VAL A 80 22.35 -38.36 15.15
C VAL A 80 21.11 -38.76 14.33
N VAL A 81 20.89 -40.07 14.16
CA VAL A 81 19.69 -40.59 13.47
C VAL A 81 18.41 -40.18 14.20
N VAL A 82 18.38 -40.28 15.53
CA VAL A 82 17.22 -39.85 16.33
C VAL A 82 16.98 -38.34 16.20
N GLY A 83 18.03 -37.51 16.25
CA GLY A 83 17.93 -36.06 16.07
C GLY A 83 17.38 -35.66 14.69
N PHE A 84 17.75 -36.40 13.64
CA PHE A 84 17.19 -36.18 12.31
C PHE A 84 15.71 -36.56 12.23
N ILE A 85 15.33 -37.70 12.82
CA ILE A 85 13.91 -38.13 12.89
C ILE A 85 13.06 -37.11 13.64
N THR A 86 13.54 -36.54 14.74
CA THR A 86 12.77 -35.54 15.50
C THR A 86 12.59 -34.23 14.74
N LEU A 87 13.59 -33.78 13.97
CA LEU A 87 13.44 -32.62 13.07
C LEU A 87 12.38 -32.88 11.99
N ILE A 88 12.32 -34.09 11.42
CA ILE A 88 11.27 -34.47 10.46
C ILE A 88 9.89 -34.42 11.13
N VAL A 89 9.75 -34.90 12.35
CA VAL A 89 8.47 -34.84 13.09
C VAL A 89 8.04 -33.39 13.30
N ILE A 90 8.96 -32.49 13.65
CA ILE A 90 8.67 -31.06 13.81
C ILE A 90 8.26 -30.43 12.48
N TYR A 91 8.96 -30.76 11.40
CA TYR A 91 8.58 -30.31 10.05
C TYR A 91 7.16 -30.77 9.69
N LEU A 92 6.82 -32.04 9.96
CA LEU A 92 5.49 -32.59 9.68
C LEU A 92 4.42 -31.87 10.51
N PHE A 93 4.69 -31.62 11.79
CA PHE A 93 3.79 -30.86 12.65
C PHE A 93 3.59 -29.42 12.15
N TYR A 94 4.67 -28.75 11.74
CA TYR A 94 4.62 -27.44 11.12
C TYR A 94 3.76 -27.45 9.84
N TYR A 95 4.01 -28.41 8.95
CA TYR A 95 3.27 -28.57 7.69
C TYR A 95 1.77 -28.83 7.93
N GLN A 96 1.44 -29.73 8.85
CA GLN A 96 0.04 -30.03 9.20
C GLN A 96 -0.67 -28.79 9.77
N ASN A 97 0.01 -28.02 10.61
CA ASN A 97 -0.56 -26.81 11.20
C ASN A 97 -0.71 -25.68 10.17
N TRP A 98 0.27 -25.53 9.28
CA TRP A 98 0.19 -24.61 8.14
C TRP A 98 -1.00 -24.94 7.23
N TYR A 99 -1.21 -26.22 6.91
CA TYR A 99 -2.34 -26.66 6.10
C TYR A 99 -3.69 -26.38 6.78
N LYS A 100 -3.80 -26.63 8.10
CA LYS A 100 -5.00 -26.28 8.89
C LYS A 100 -5.28 -24.78 8.88
N ARG A 101 -4.25 -23.93 9.08
CA ARG A 101 -4.41 -22.47 9.02
C ARG A 101 -4.91 -22.01 7.66
N LYS A 102 -4.32 -22.50 6.56
CA LYS A 102 -4.74 -22.13 5.21
C LYS A 102 -6.19 -22.55 4.90
N LYS A 103 -6.62 -23.71 5.41
CA LYS A 103 -8.00 -24.19 5.24
C LYS A 103 -9.01 -23.38 6.06
N ASN A 104 -8.69 -23.05 7.30
CA ASN A 104 -9.58 -22.31 8.19
C ASN A 104 -9.71 -20.83 7.81
N ASN A 105 -8.73 -20.27 7.11
CA ASN A 105 -8.77 -18.89 6.62
C ASN A 105 -9.59 -18.73 5.33
N LYS A 106 -10.10 -19.82 4.73
CA LYS A 106 -11.08 -19.77 3.64
C LYS A 106 -12.47 -19.71 4.25
N GLU A 107 -12.87 -18.51 4.67
CA GLU A 107 -14.26 -18.27 5.05
C GLU A 107 -15.12 -18.23 3.78
N GLY A 108 -16.31 -18.84 3.81
CA GLY A 108 -17.20 -19.05 2.64
C GLY A 108 -17.82 -17.77 2.04
N PHE A 109 -17.22 -16.63 2.31
CA PHE A 109 -17.48 -15.33 1.69
C PHE A 109 -16.30 -15.02 0.77
N GLU A 110 -16.10 -15.83 -0.26
CA GLU A 110 -15.20 -15.43 -1.34
C GLU A 110 -15.89 -14.26 -2.07
N LEU A 111 -15.42 -13.04 -1.81
CA LEU A 111 -15.26 -12.15 -2.95
C LEU A 111 -14.28 -12.87 -3.87
N HIS A 112 -14.65 -13.05 -5.14
CA HIS A 112 -13.66 -13.28 -6.19
C HIS A 112 -12.72 -12.08 -6.16
N ASP A 113 -11.72 -12.12 -5.28
CA ASP A 113 -10.42 -11.50 -5.51
C ASP A 113 -9.70 -12.41 -6.52
N ASP A 114 -10.36 -12.64 -7.66
CA ASP A 114 -9.70 -13.22 -8.80
C ASP A 114 -8.72 -12.17 -9.29
N ASP A 115 -7.47 -12.60 -9.24
CA ASP A 115 -6.36 -12.18 -10.06
C ASP A 115 -5.52 -11.00 -9.57
N ASP A 116 -4.36 -11.39 -9.03
CA ASP A 116 -3.05 -10.76 -9.19
C ASP A 116 -2.70 -10.37 -10.67
N ASP A 117 -3.61 -10.53 -11.64
CA ASP A 117 -3.51 -10.14 -13.06
C ASP A 117 -4.42 -8.95 -13.44
N TYR A 118 -5.33 -8.49 -12.55
CA TYR A 118 -6.03 -7.23 -12.79
C TYR A 118 -5.13 -6.04 -12.43
N ASN A 119 -4.29 -5.65 -13.38
CA ASN A 119 -3.64 -4.34 -13.38
C ASN A 119 -4.57 -3.33 -14.06
N PRO A 120 -5.40 -2.57 -13.33
CA PRO A 120 -6.14 -1.47 -13.95
C PRO A 120 -5.13 -0.54 -14.61
N VAL A 121 -5.26 -0.37 -15.92
CA VAL A 121 -4.43 0.54 -16.70
C VAL A 121 -5.06 1.93 -16.63
N VAL A 122 -4.28 2.93 -16.22
CA VAL A 122 -4.74 4.32 -16.25
C VAL A 122 -4.38 4.90 -17.61
N ASN A 123 -5.37 5.23 -18.41
CA ASN A 123 -5.17 6.04 -19.61
C ASN A 123 -5.05 7.50 -19.18
N VAL A 124 -3.81 7.95 -18.97
CA VAL A 124 -3.51 9.37 -18.76
C VAL A 124 -3.59 10.05 -20.12
N ASN A 125 -4.69 10.74 -20.39
CA ASN A 125 -4.75 11.65 -21.53
C ASN A 125 -3.90 12.88 -21.18
N THR A 126 -2.59 12.80 -21.40
CA THR A 126 -1.74 13.98 -21.40
C THR A 126 -2.17 14.83 -22.59
N SER A 127 -2.85 15.95 -22.35
CA SER A 127 -3.01 16.98 -23.36
C SER A 127 -1.61 17.37 -23.81
N ASN A 128 -1.30 17.09 -25.09
CA ASN A 128 -0.03 17.41 -25.72
C ASN A 128 0.26 18.90 -25.55
N SER A 129 1.02 19.26 -24.51
CA SER A 129 1.64 20.56 -24.44
C SER A 129 2.80 20.52 -25.42
N THR A 130 2.56 21.06 -26.61
CA THR A 130 3.58 21.31 -27.61
C THR A 130 4.64 22.21 -27.00
N ASN A 131 5.73 21.62 -26.54
CA ASN A 131 7.00 22.30 -26.40
C ASN A 131 8.09 21.28 -26.74
N GLU A 132 8.50 21.34 -28.00
CA GLU A 132 9.73 20.74 -28.46
C GLU A 132 10.90 21.29 -27.63
N ASN A 133 11.85 20.40 -27.35
CA ASN A 133 13.21 20.67 -26.88
C ASN A 133 13.41 20.80 -25.36
N ALA A 134 13.45 19.66 -24.67
CA ALA A 134 14.42 19.46 -23.59
C ALA A 134 14.85 17.99 -23.53
N ASN A 135 16.02 17.71 -24.09
CA ASN A 135 16.75 16.45 -23.89
C ASN A 135 16.93 16.16 -22.39
N LYS A 136 16.33 15.07 -21.90
CA LYS A 136 16.87 14.34 -20.75
C LYS A 136 16.53 12.86 -20.85
N ASN A 137 17.56 12.11 -21.18
CA ASN A 137 17.61 10.66 -21.17
C ASN A 137 17.24 10.11 -19.79
N LYS A 138 16.10 9.43 -19.70
CA LYS A 138 15.94 8.24 -18.85
C LYS A 138 14.88 7.32 -19.48
N SER A 139 15.39 6.41 -20.29
CA SER A 139 14.65 5.31 -20.89
C SER A 139 14.08 4.40 -19.80
N ASN A 140 12.76 4.39 -19.65
CA ASN A 140 11.99 3.18 -19.42
C ASN A 140 10.95 3.13 -20.55
N ASN A 141 11.23 2.29 -21.54
CA ASN A 141 10.41 2.10 -22.72
C ASN A 141 9.18 1.27 -22.32
N TYR A 142 8.12 1.92 -21.86
CA TYR A 142 6.78 1.34 -21.87
C TYR A 142 6.15 1.71 -23.21
N ASN A 143 5.82 0.71 -24.03
CA ASN A 143 5.14 0.91 -25.29
C ASN A 143 3.84 1.69 -25.05
N SER A 144 3.79 2.93 -25.53
CA SER A 144 2.77 3.95 -25.31
C SER A 144 1.39 3.64 -25.94
N GLU A 145 1.06 2.37 -26.15
CA GLU A 145 -0.24 1.93 -26.67
C GLU A 145 -1.10 1.23 -25.61
N ASN A 146 -0.49 0.76 -24.52
CA ASN A 146 -1.19 0.23 -23.35
C ASN A 146 -0.69 1.04 -22.14
N GLY A 147 -1.55 1.86 -21.54
CA GLY A 147 -1.19 2.82 -20.50
C GLY A 147 -0.40 2.26 -19.31
N THR A 148 0.04 3.15 -18.42
CA THR A 148 0.82 2.77 -17.23
C THR A 148 -0.02 1.93 -16.25
N PRO A 149 0.53 0.85 -15.65
CA PRO A 149 -0.13 0.15 -14.56
C PRO A 149 -0.50 1.13 -13.43
N LEU A 150 -1.73 1.07 -12.90
CA LEU A 150 -2.21 1.99 -11.86
C LEU A 150 -1.26 2.09 -10.66
N LYS A 151 -0.60 1.00 -10.29
CA LYS A 151 0.35 0.97 -9.18
C LYS A 151 1.59 1.84 -9.45
N GLU A 152 2.07 1.87 -10.69
CA GLU A 152 3.20 2.68 -11.13
C GLU A 152 2.81 4.14 -11.28
N PHE A 153 1.65 4.42 -11.90
CA PHE A 153 1.07 5.77 -11.94
C PHE A 153 0.90 6.39 -10.55
N VAL A 154 0.41 5.60 -9.58
CA VAL A 154 0.28 6.03 -8.18
C VAL A 154 1.64 6.32 -7.55
N ASN A 155 2.68 5.56 -7.89
CA ASN A 155 4.04 5.80 -7.37
C ASN A 155 4.69 7.06 -7.90
N GLU A 156 4.43 7.40 -9.16
CA GLU A 156 5.08 8.53 -9.83
C GLU A 156 4.44 9.87 -9.46
N ASN A 157 3.12 9.89 -9.24
CA ASN A 157 2.33 11.11 -9.11
C ASN A 157 1.87 11.44 -7.68
N TYR A 158 1.99 10.49 -6.75
CA TYR A 158 1.49 10.64 -5.39
C TYR A 158 2.50 10.21 -4.32
N GLN A 159 2.47 10.90 -3.18
CA GLN A 159 3.21 10.50 -1.99
C GLN A 159 2.45 9.39 -1.26
N ARG A 160 3.00 8.18 -1.23
CA ARG A 160 2.41 7.09 -0.45
C ARG A 160 2.51 7.34 1.05
N GLY A 161 1.50 6.87 1.78
CA GLY A 161 1.54 6.81 3.22
C GLY A 161 2.69 5.94 3.74
N THR A 162 3.15 6.24 4.94
CA THR A 162 4.20 5.51 5.65
C THR A 162 3.64 4.91 6.93
N LYS A 163 4.41 4.07 7.64
CA LYS A 163 4.01 3.56 8.96
C LYS A 163 3.87 4.64 10.04
N THR A 164 4.46 5.82 9.85
CA THR A 164 4.30 6.97 10.75
C THR A 164 3.14 7.88 10.32
N ASN A 165 2.77 7.84 9.04
CA ASN A 165 1.67 8.60 8.46
C ASN A 165 0.90 7.76 7.43
N PRO A 166 -0.01 6.86 7.88
CA PRO A 166 -0.65 5.89 6.99
C PRO A 166 -1.51 6.52 5.89
N PHE A 167 -2.14 7.66 6.17
CA PHE A 167 -3.02 8.37 5.24
C PHE A 167 -2.29 9.41 4.38
N GLY A 168 -1.02 9.68 4.64
CA GLY A 168 -0.24 10.68 3.90
C GLY A 168 -0.75 12.11 4.10
N ASN A 169 -1.37 12.42 5.25
CA ASN A 169 -1.78 13.80 5.54
C ASN A 169 -0.56 14.66 5.83
N ILE A 170 -0.56 15.91 5.38
CA ILE A 170 0.59 16.79 5.58
C ILE A 170 0.83 17.06 7.07
N LEU A 171 2.07 16.93 7.51
CA LEU A 171 2.48 17.21 8.89
C LEU A 171 3.10 18.60 9.00
N LEU A 172 3.13 19.15 10.22
CA LEU A 172 3.74 20.46 10.46
C LEU A 172 5.24 20.49 10.11
N THR A 173 5.94 19.36 10.29
CA THR A 173 7.36 19.19 9.95
C THR A 173 7.61 19.21 8.45
N ASP A 174 6.66 18.73 7.64
CA ASP A 174 6.80 18.66 6.19
C ASP A 174 6.87 20.04 5.53
N ILE A 175 6.42 21.10 6.22
CA ILE A 175 6.57 22.48 5.75
C ILE A 175 8.05 22.86 5.57
N MET A 176 8.93 22.36 6.44
CA MET A 176 10.37 22.62 6.35
C MET A 176 11.11 21.49 5.64
N ASP A 177 10.76 20.24 5.93
CA ASP A 177 11.53 19.08 5.45
C ASP A 177 11.20 18.73 3.98
N HIS A 178 9.92 18.87 3.58
CA HIS A 178 9.42 18.42 2.27
C HIS A 178 8.38 19.42 1.68
N PRO A 179 8.76 20.68 1.42
CA PRO A 179 7.82 21.72 0.98
C PRO A 179 7.15 21.39 -0.37
N ASP A 180 7.86 20.70 -1.26
CA ASP A 180 7.41 20.35 -2.62
C ASP A 180 6.78 18.95 -2.70
N SER A 181 6.28 18.40 -1.58
CA SER A 181 5.74 17.04 -1.57
C SER A 181 4.46 16.89 -2.41
N GLN A 182 4.33 15.74 -3.08
CA GLN A 182 3.16 15.37 -3.86
C GLN A 182 1.94 15.10 -2.97
N SER A 183 0.73 15.14 -3.55
CA SER A 183 -0.50 14.78 -2.83
C SER A 183 -0.47 13.31 -2.39
N ALA A 184 -1.18 13.00 -1.32
CA ALA A 184 -1.53 11.63 -0.99
C ALA A 184 -2.40 11.00 -2.10
N PRO A 185 -2.26 9.68 -2.33
CA PRO A 185 -3.08 8.97 -3.31
C PRO A 185 -4.55 8.90 -2.89
N PRO A 186 -5.49 8.76 -3.85
CA PRO A 186 -6.90 8.65 -3.56
C PRO A 186 -7.20 7.39 -2.72
N SER A 187 -7.73 7.59 -1.50
CA SER A 187 -7.97 6.50 -0.53
C SER A 187 -9.09 5.53 -0.94
N PHE A 188 -9.96 5.92 -1.86
CA PHE A 188 -11.03 5.05 -2.38
C PHE A 188 -10.51 3.97 -3.33
N ASN A 189 -9.29 4.11 -3.86
CA ASN A 189 -8.69 3.09 -4.70
C ASN A 189 -8.37 1.83 -3.85
N PRO A 190 -8.86 0.63 -4.22
CA PRO A 190 -8.63 -0.60 -3.45
C PRO A 190 -7.15 -0.88 -3.16
N SER A 191 -6.27 -0.66 -4.13
CA SER A 191 -4.82 -0.87 -3.97
C SER A 191 -4.21 0.04 -2.89
N VAL A 192 -4.63 1.31 -2.89
CA VAL A 192 -4.20 2.32 -1.91
C VAL A 192 -4.81 2.03 -0.54
N SER A 193 -6.08 1.64 -0.47
CA SER A 193 -6.76 1.27 0.78
C SER A 193 -6.06 0.09 1.47
N THR A 194 -5.64 -0.93 0.72
CA THR A 194 -4.84 -2.04 1.24
C THR A 194 -3.48 -1.58 1.77
N ASP A 195 -2.81 -0.68 1.06
CA ASP A 195 -1.55 -0.09 1.54
C ASP A 195 -1.73 0.73 2.83
N ILE A 196 -2.77 1.56 2.91
CA ILE A 196 -3.13 2.31 4.11
C ILE A 196 -3.36 1.34 5.27
N ARG A 197 -4.17 0.30 5.07
CA ARG A 197 -4.45 -0.72 6.09
C ARG A 197 -3.15 -1.39 6.57
N ASN A 198 -2.26 -1.77 5.66
CA ASN A 198 -0.96 -2.36 6.01
C ASN A 198 -0.06 -1.37 6.78
N ASN A 199 -0.06 -0.10 6.41
CA ASN A 199 0.67 0.94 7.12
C ASN A 199 0.11 1.20 8.52
N VAL A 200 -1.22 1.16 8.70
CA VAL A 200 -1.87 1.25 10.01
C VAL A 200 -1.47 0.07 10.90
N LYS A 201 -1.50 -1.16 10.37
CA LYS A 201 -1.04 -2.35 11.12
C LYS A 201 0.41 -2.16 11.62
N LYS A 202 1.31 -1.72 10.73
CA LYS A 202 2.70 -1.39 11.07
C LYS A 202 2.83 -0.24 12.06
N MET A 203 1.96 0.77 11.98
CA MET A 203 1.94 1.89 12.94
C MET A 203 1.61 1.39 14.34
N VAL A 204 0.58 0.53 14.47
CA VAL A 204 0.18 -0.07 15.75
C VAL A 204 1.32 -0.89 16.34
N GLN A 205 2.04 -1.65 15.52
CA GLN A 205 3.25 -2.38 15.95
C GLN A 205 4.34 -1.45 16.46
N MET A 206 4.63 -0.40 15.71
CA MET A 206 5.67 0.57 16.05
C MET A 206 5.38 1.29 17.37
N VAL A 207 4.12 1.62 17.63
CA VAL A 207 3.68 2.28 18.88
C VAL A 207 3.64 1.30 20.05
N ASN A 208 3.46 0.00 19.79
CA ASN A 208 3.32 -1.03 20.83
C ASN A 208 4.41 -2.11 20.72
N PRO A 209 5.70 -1.76 20.92
CA PRO A 209 6.82 -2.70 20.76
C PRO A 209 6.80 -3.85 21.77
N GLY A 210 5.99 -3.76 22.84
CA GLY A 210 5.79 -4.86 23.79
C GLY A 210 4.99 -6.03 23.23
N ILE A 211 4.23 -5.82 22.15
CA ILE A 211 3.41 -6.85 21.50
C ILE A 211 4.23 -7.49 20.38
N LYS A 212 4.97 -8.54 20.72
CA LYS A 212 5.72 -9.33 19.73
C LYS A 212 4.73 -10.04 18.79
N CYS A 213 5.07 -10.13 17.50
CA CYS A 213 4.28 -10.91 16.52
C CYS A 213 2.88 -10.34 16.25
N SER A 214 2.75 -9.03 16.41
CA SER A 214 1.48 -8.31 16.46
C SER A 214 0.63 -8.52 15.20
N ASP A 215 1.19 -8.59 13.98
CA ASP A 215 0.38 -8.74 12.75
C ASP A 215 -0.51 -9.98 12.75
N LYS A 216 0.04 -11.15 13.10
CA LYS A 216 -0.70 -12.42 13.08
C LYS A 216 -1.56 -12.63 14.33
N GLN A 217 -1.32 -11.86 15.38
CA GLN A 217 -2.11 -11.97 16.61
C GLN A 217 -3.29 -11.00 16.61
N LEU A 218 -3.12 -9.79 16.08
CA LEU A 218 -4.12 -8.73 16.10
C LEU A 218 -4.98 -8.68 14.84
N PHE A 219 -4.50 -9.17 13.69
CA PHE A 219 -5.18 -8.93 12.40
C PHE A 219 -5.30 -10.18 11.51
N ASN A 220 -5.32 -11.38 12.13
CA ASN A 220 -5.33 -12.63 11.38
C ASN A 220 -6.72 -13.08 10.95
N ASN A 221 -7.77 -12.76 11.73
CA ASN A 221 -9.12 -13.21 11.42
C ASN A 221 -9.91 -12.15 10.64
N LEU A 222 -10.98 -12.56 9.96
CA LEU A 222 -11.88 -11.63 9.27
C LEU A 222 -12.50 -10.63 10.26
N HIS A 223 -12.96 -11.11 11.41
CA HIS A 223 -13.52 -10.27 12.46
C HIS A 223 -12.54 -9.18 12.92
N ASP A 224 -11.27 -9.54 13.15
CA ASP A 224 -10.26 -8.59 13.59
C ASP A 224 -9.97 -7.53 12.52
N ASN A 225 -9.97 -7.92 11.24
CA ASN A 225 -9.83 -6.97 10.12
C ASN A 225 -11.07 -6.07 9.99
N PHE A 226 -12.27 -6.59 10.26
CA PHE A 226 -13.49 -5.78 10.30
C PHE A 226 -13.47 -4.77 11.44
N ASP A 227 -13.02 -5.18 12.63
CA ASP A 227 -12.88 -4.29 13.79
C ASP A 227 -11.82 -3.21 13.55
N LEU A 228 -10.70 -3.58 12.90
CA LEU A 228 -9.72 -2.63 12.42
C LEU A 228 -10.38 -1.63 11.46
N ASP A 229 -11.16 -2.11 10.48
CA ASP A 229 -11.86 -1.26 9.51
C ASP A 229 -12.86 -0.31 10.19
N GLN A 230 -13.57 -0.76 11.22
CA GLN A 230 -14.42 0.12 12.03
C GLN A 230 -13.59 1.17 12.78
N SER A 231 -12.45 0.77 13.35
CA SER A 231 -11.59 1.67 14.12
C SER A 231 -10.92 2.75 13.25
N ILE A 232 -10.59 2.43 12.00
CA ILE A 232 -9.95 3.39 11.08
C ILE A 232 -10.95 4.36 10.44
N ARG A 233 -12.26 4.09 10.52
CA ARG A 233 -13.31 4.88 9.85
C ARG A 233 -13.25 6.38 10.17
N VAL A 234 -12.87 6.73 11.40
CA VAL A 234 -12.77 8.13 11.85
C VAL A 234 -11.53 8.86 11.33
N PHE A 235 -10.57 8.11 10.79
CA PHE A 235 -9.35 8.64 10.21
C PHE A 235 -9.49 8.70 8.69
N ASN A 236 -9.26 9.87 8.13
CA ASN A 236 -9.38 10.09 6.70
C ASN A 236 -8.25 10.98 6.18
N ALA A 237 -7.98 10.86 4.89
CA ALA A 237 -7.18 11.85 4.18
C ALA A 237 -7.95 13.19 4.15
N THR A 238 -7.26 14.29 4.43
CA THR A 238 -7.85 15.63 4.30
C THR A 238 -8.01 16.00 2.82
N PRO A 239 -8.92 16.92 2.46
CA PRO A 239 -9.10 17.33 1.06
C PRO A 239 -7.82 17.91 0.41
N ASN A 240 -6.99 18.59 1.21
CA ASN A 240 -5.66 19.00 0.81
C ASN A 240 -4.61 18.20 1.60
N THR A 241 -3.69 17.56 0.89
CA THR A 241 -2.57 16.78 1.45
C THR A 241 -1.20 17.30 1.02
N ARG A 242 -1.14 18.44 0.31
CA ARG A 242 0.11 19.15 0.00
C ARG A 242 0.30 20.32 0.97
N VAL A 243 1.56 20.75 1.13
CA VAL A 243 1.90 21.97 1.90
C VAL A 243 1.18 23.19 1.33
N VAL A 244 1.23 23.34 0.01
CA VAL A 244 0.53 24.40 -0.71
C VAL A 244 -0.79 23.89 -1.29
N ASN A 245 -1.86 24.67 -1.15
CA ASN A 245 -3.14 24.33 -1.74
C ASN A 245 -3.11 24.54 -3.26
N ASP A 246 -3.64 23.59 -4.03
CA ASP A 246 -3.66 23.66 -5.49
C ASP A 246 -4.84 24.50 -5.99
N GLN A 247 -4.72 25.83 -5.85
CA GLN A 247 -5.72 26.79 -6.30
C GLN A 247 -5.88 26.78 -7.82
N GLY A 248 -4.81 26.45 -8.55
CA GLY A 248 -4.83 26.33 -10.01
C GLY A 248 -5.76 25.20 -10.45
N ALA A 249 -5.58 24.00 -9.89
CA ALA A 249 -6.45 22.86 -10.18
C ALA A 249 -7.91 23.11 -9.73
N PHE A 250 -8.12 23.75 -8.58
CA PHE A 250 -9.47 24.10 -8.12
C PHE A 250 -10.15 25.12 -9.04
N GLY A 251 -9.41 26.14 -9.50
CA GLY A 251 -9.91 27.12 -10.47
C GLY A 251 -10.29 26.45 -11.79
N LYS A 252 -9.43 25.57 -12.31
CA LYS A 252 -9.73 24.75 -13.51
C LYS A 252 -10.94 23.85 -13.31
N TRP A 253 -11.13 23.30 -12.12
CA TRP A 253 -12.31 22.48 -11.81
C TRP A 253 -13.60 23.30 -11.82
N LEU A 254 -13.61 24.50 -11.23
CA LEU A 254 -14.78 25.39 -11.18
C LEU A 254 -15.16 25.94 -12.56
N TYR A 255 -14.18 26.41 -13.30
CA TYR A 255 -14.42 27.10 -14.57
C TYR A 255 -14.33 26.17 -15.78
N SER A 256 -14.04 24.88 -15.56
CA SER A 256 -13.66 23.89 -16.58
C SER A 256 -12.34 24.24 -17.28
N ASP A 257 -11.70 23.24 -17.90
CA ASP A 257 -10.61 23.46 -18.85
C ASP A 257 -11.23 23.90 -20.18
N ILE A 258 -12.06 24.96 -20.13
CA ILE A 258 -12.26 25.80 -21.29
C ILE A 258 -10.88 26.36 -21.55
N GLU A 259 -10.13 25.63 -22.39
CA GLU A 259 -8.86 26.10 -22.91
C GLU A 259 -9.05 27.50 -23.43
N TYR A 260 -10.30 27.83 -23.84
CA TYR A 260 -10.60 29.15 -24.20
C TYR A 260 -12.11 29.64 -24.28
N SER A 261 -12.34 30.96 -24.47
CA SER A 261 -13.58 31.71 -24.10
C SER A 261 -14.26 32.43 -25.27
N ALA A 262 -15.56 32.80 -25.27
CA ALA A 262 -16.21 33.50 -26.41
C ALA A 262 -15.57 34.87 -26.74
N LYS A 263 -14.78 35.40 -25.81
CA LYS A 263 -13.85 36.52 -26.03
C LYS A 263 -12.49 36.09 -26.61
N GLU A 264 -12.33 34.80 -27.03
CA GLU A 264 -11.27 34.03 -27.76
C GLU A 264 -10.94 32.54 -27.31
N ASN A 265 -10.94 31.48 -28.19
CA ASN A 265 -10.23 30.14 -28.17
C ASN A 265 -8.77 29.78 -28.72
N THR A 266 -7.81 30.67 -29.01
CA THR A 266 -8.16 32.06 -29.39
C THR A 266 -9.36 31.98 -30.30
N PRO A 267 -9.53 30.85 -30.98
CA PRO A 267 -8.55 30.52 -31.94
C PRO A 267 -8.90 31.48 -33.12
N GLN A 268 -10.07 32.19 -33.12
CA GLN A 268 -10.30 33.65 -33.10
C GLN A 268 -11.79 33.97 -32.69
N GLY A 269 -12.03 34.38 -31.42
CA GLY A 269 -13.27 34.16 -30.65
C GLY A 269 -13.31 32.73 -30.04
N ALA A 270 -13.99 32.38 -28.95
CA ALA A 270 -14.44 30.98 -28.79
C ALA A 270 -15.82 30.84 -29.39
N ILE A 271 -15.95 30.64 -30.68
CA ILE A 271 -15.43 31.31 -31.88
C ILE A 271 -16.63 32.14 -32.29
N ALA A 272 -16.46 33.38 -32.80
CA ALA A 272 -17.43 34.51 -32.91
C ALA A 272 -18.90 34.24 -33.39
N ARG A 273 -19.34 32.99 -33.46
CA ARG A 273 -19.44 32.08 -34.62
C ARG A 273 -20.24 30.83 -34.23
N TYR A 274 -21.38 31.05 -33.57
CA TYR A 274 -22.57 30.54 -34.26
C TYR A 274 -22.78 31.30 -35.60
N LEU A 275 -22.42 32.60 -35.66
CA LEU A 275 -22.37 33.59 -36.78
C LEU A 275 -23.42 33.57 -37.92
N ASP A 276 -24.18 32.52 -38.24
CA ASP A 276 -25.07 32.56 -39.42
C ASP A 276 -26.18 31.46 -39.57
N ASN A 277 -26.30 30.41 -38.76
CA ASN A 277 -26.93 29.14 -39.25
C ASN A 277 -27.85 28.46 -38.22
N ALA A 278 -29.11 28.02 -38.44
CA ALA A 278 -29.94 27.80 -39.63
C ALA A 278 -31.42 27.77 -39.19
N SER A 279 -32.42 28.41 -39.82
CA SER A 279 -32.78 28.31 -41.24
C SER A 279 -33.21 29.63 -41.91
N SER A 280 -32.55 29.95 -43.01
CA SER A 280 -33.07 30.75 -44.13
C SER A 280 -33.82 29.88 -45.16
N ARG A 281 -34.30 28.68 -44.77
CA ARG A 281 -34.99 27.71 -45.67
C ARG A 281 -36.49 28.02 -45.90
N PHE A 282 -36.85 29.29 -46.05
CA PHE A 282 -38.07 29.68 -46.77
C PHE A 282 -37.68 30.49 -48.02
N THR A 283 -36.98 29.80 -48.91
CA THR A 283 -37.00 30.04 -50.36
C THR A 283 -37.42 28.67 -50.91
N GLU A 284 -38.51 28.45 -51.64
CA GLU A 284 -39.38 29.24 -52.54
C GLU A 284 -40.74 28.45 -52.64
N PRO A 285 -41.66 28.55 -53.65
CA PRO A 285 -41.87 29.53 -54.73
C PRO A 285 -43.34 29.97 -54.89
N ILE A 286 -43.57 30.89 -55.82
CA ILE A 286 -44.90 31.25 -56.33
C ILE A 286 -45.41 30.08 -57.20
N SER A 287 -46.54 29.44 -56.86
CA SER A 287 -47.37 28.74 -57.86
C SER A 287 -48.86 28.67 -57.48
N SER A 288 -49.64 29.40 -58.30
CA SER A 288 -51.06 29.27 -58.65
C SER A 288 -51.96 28.24 -57.96
N THR A 289 -53.01 28.73 -57.28
CA THR A 289 -54.36 28.15 -57.39
C THR A 289 -55.41 29.27 -57.23
N PHE A 290 -56.11 29.61 -58.33
CA PHE A 290 -57.39 30.31 -58.26
C PHE A 290 -58.50 29.31 -57.91
N PRO A 291 -59.46 29.68 -57.05
CA PRO A 291 -60.81 29.18 -57.17
C PRO A 291 -61.79 30.31 -57.47
N ASN A 292 -62.39 30.22 -58.64
CA ASN A 292 -63.68 30.75 -59.09
C ASN A 292 -64.36 31.83 -58.23
N ARG A 293 -64.44 33.04 -58.81
CA ARG A 293 -65.73 33.65 -59.13
C ARG A 293 -65.63 34.50 -60.38
#